data_AF-A0A353EZN8-F1
#
_entry.id   AF-A0A353EZN8-F1
#
_cell.length_a   1.000
_cell.length_b   1.000
_cell.length_c   1.000
_cell.angle_alpha   90.00
_cell.angle_beta   90.00
_cell.angle_gamma   90.00
#
_symmetry.space_group_name_H-M   'P 1'
#
loop_
_entity.id
_entity.type
_entity.pdbx_description
1 polymer ?
#
loop_
_entity_poly.entity_id
_entity_poly.type
_entity_poly.pdbx_seq_one_letter_code
_entity_poly.pdbx_strand_id
1 'polypeptide(L)'
;MKEQILAVQRMQDYIEKNQTEEISLSDLARVSLFSPWYSHRLFRDCLGLTPTEYIRKYRLTQAAKILRCGGARVIDVALDVGFSNVDT
;
A
#
# COMPACT_ATOMS: atom_id res chain seq x y z
N MET A 1 -19.57 -2.48 3.96
CA MET A 1 -18.27 -3.06 4.32
C MET A 1 -17.61 -3.87 3.20
N LYS A 2 -18.29 -4.80 2.50
CA LYS A 2 -17.65 -5.60 1.42
C LYS A 2 -17.02 -4.75 0.30
N GLU A 3 -17.72 -3.72 -0.18
CA GLU A 3 -17.22 -2.89 -1.29
C GLU A 3 -15.98 -2.06 -0.94
N GLN A 4 -15.91 -1.57 0.31
CA GLN A 4 -14.75 -0.84 0.83
C GLN A 4 -13.48 -1.72 0.82
N ILE A 5 -13.61 -2.97 1.28
CA ILE A 5 -12.50 -3.93 1.29
C ILE A 5 -12.05 -4.25 -0.13
N LEU A 6 -13.00 -4.48 -1.05
CA LEU A 6 -12.71 -4.72 -2.47
C LEU A 6 -12.02 -3.52 -3.12
N ALA A 7 -12.43 -2.30 -2.78
CA ALA A 7 -11.79 -1.09 -3.28
C ALA A 7 -10.34 -0.95 -2.78
N VAL A 8 -10.07 -1.27 -1.50
CA VAL A 8 -8.70 -1.30 -0.97
C VAL A 8 -7.85 -2.37 -1.64
N GLN A 9 -8.42 -3.56 -1.87
CA GLN A 9 -7.74 -4.62 -2.60
C GLN A 9 -7.37 -4.20 -4.03
N ARG A 10 -8.29 -3.56 -4.77
CA ARG A 10 -8.00 -3.01 -6.10
C ARG A 10 -6.88 -1.97 -6.09
N MET A 11 -6.83 -1.13 -5.05
CA MET A 11 -5.75 -0.16 -4.88
C MET A 11 -4.40 -0.86 -4.64
N GLN A 12 -4.36 -1.90 -3.79
CA GLN A 12 -3.15 -2.71 -3.58
C GLN A 12 -2.70 -3.38 -4.87
N ASP A 13 -3.61 -4.07 -5.58
CA ASP A 13 -3.32 -4.74 -6.84
C ASP A 13 -2.75 -3.78 -7.89
N TYR A 14 -3.27 -2.55 -7.94
CA TYR A 14 -2.76 -1.51 -8.82
C TYR A 14 -1.34 -1.08 -8.43
N ILE A 15 -1.06 -0.91 -7.14
CA ILE A 15 0.28 -0.58 -6.63
C ILE A 15 1.28 -1.70 -6.95
N GLU A 16 0.87 -2.96 -6.80
CA GLU A 16 1.74 -4.12 -7.07
C GLU A 16 2.08 -4.28 -8.56
N LYS A 17 1.14 -3.93 -9.45
CA LYS A 17 1.35 -3.95 -10.90
C LYS A 17 2.20 -2.77 -11.40
N ASN A 18 2.10 -1.60 -10.77
CA ASN A 18 2.78 -0.37 -11.21
C ASN A 18 4.02 -0.07 -10.34
N GLN A 19 5.01 -0.96 -10.39
CA GLN A 19 6.17 -0.90 -9.47
C GLN A 19 7.13 0.27 -9.75
N THR A 20 7.20 0.70 -11.02
CA THR A 20 8.21 1.65 -11.54
C THR A 20 7.65 3.05 -11.82
N GLU A 21 6.34 3.19 -11.98
CA GLU A 21 5.71 4.48 -12.30
C GLU A 21 5.31 5.25 -11.04
N GLU A 22 5.22 6.57 -11.15
CA GLU A 22 4.74 7.42 -10.06
C GLU A 22 3.22 7.23 -9.91
N ILE A 23 2.81 6.56 -8.84
CA ILE A 23 1.39 6.31 -8.57
C ILE A 23 0.79 7.57 -7.94
N SER A 24 -0.15 8.20 -8.66
CA SER A 24 -0.86 9.37 -8.14
C SER A 24 -2.08 8.97 -7.33
N LEU A 25 -2.56 9.89 -6.47
CA LEU A 25 -3.81 9.67 -5.75
C LEU A 25 -5.02 9.54 -6.69
N SER A 26 -4.97 10.20 -7.85
CA SER A 26 -6.01 10.11 -8.89
C SER A 26 -6.08 8.70 -9.50
N ASP A 27 -4.96 8.00 -9.62
CA ASP A 27 -4.94 6.62 -10.11
C ASP A 27 -5.62 5.67 -9.12
N LEU A 28 -5.33 5.85 -7.83
CA LEU A 28 -5.96 5.09 -6.76
C LEU A 28 -7.47 5.35 -6.67
N ALA A 29 -7.89 6.60 -6.90
CA ALA A 29 -9.30 6.98 -6.99
C ALA A 29 -10.00 6.25 -8.15
N ARG A 30 -9.35 6.22 -9.31
CA ARG A 30 -9.87 5.57 -10.52
C ARG A 30 -10.09 4.07 -10.32
N VAL A 31 -9.15 3.36 -9.67
CA VAL A 31 -9.28 1.89 -9.46
C VAL A 31 -10.19 1.52 -8.29
N SER A 32 -10.31 2.39 -7.29
CA SER A 32 -11.21 2.18 -6.16
C SER A 32 -12.66 2.55 -6.45
N LEU A 33 -12.92 3.27 -7.57
CA LEU A 33 -14.23 3.80 -7.96
C LEU A 33 -14.78 4.85 -6.97
N PHE A 34 -13.89 5.50 -6.23
CA PHE A 34 -14.23 6.50 -5.24
C PHE A 34 -13.53 7.83 -5.52
N SER A 35 -13.95 8.89 -4.83
CA SER A 35 -13.27 10.18 -4.92
C SER A 35 -11.84 10.08 -4.37
N PRO A 36 -10.89 10.89 -4.87
CA PRO A 36 -9.48 10.85 -4.41
C PRO A 36 -9.34 10.97 -2.89
N TRP A 37 -10.09 11.89 -2.29
CA TRP A 37 -10.06 12.09 -0.84
C TRP A 37 -10.61 10.89 -0.06
N TYR A 38 -11.73 10.32 -0.52
CA TYR A 38 -12.31 9.15 0.13
C TYR A 38 -11.43 7.91 -0.06
N SER A 39 -10.80 7.75 -1.22
CA SER A 39 -9.87 6.65 -1.51
C SER A 39 -8.65 6.70 -0.62
N HIS A 40 -8.07 7.91 -0.44
CA HIS A 40 -6.96 8.14 0.49
C HIS A 40 -7.35 7.74 1.91
N ARG A 41 -8.49 8.27 2.39
CA ARG A 41 -8.98 8.00 3.73
C ARG A 41 -9.28 6.52 3.94
N LEU A 42 -9.99 5.90 2.99
CA LEU A 42 -10.36 4.50 3.04
C LEU A 42 -9.13 3.59 3.09
N PHE A 43 -8.12 3.88 2.27
CA PHE A 43 -6.86 3.14 2.27
C PHE A 43 -6.18 3.22 3.63
N ARG A 44 -6.12 4.43 4.22
CA ARG A 44 -5.56 4.65 5.56
C ARG A 44 -6.37 3.97 6.66
N ASP A 45 -7.69 4.07 6.62
CA ASP A 45 -8.57 3.51 7.64
C ASP A 45 -8.55 1.96 7.61
N CYS A 46 -8.36 1.35 6.43
CA CYS A 46 -8.25 -0.11 6.31
C CYS A 46 -6.84 -0.68 6.57
N LEU A 47 -5.77 0.05 6.24
CA LEU A 47 -4.39 -0.47 6.30
C LEU A 47 -3.51 0.19 7.36
N GLY A 48 -4.00 1.25 8.00
CA GLY A 48 -3.23 2.05 8.96
C GLY A 48 -2.09 2.85 8.34
N LEU A 49 -1.99 2.89 7.01
CA LEU A 49 -0.91 3.55 6.27
C LEU A 49 -1.48 4.42 5.16
N THR A 50 -0.83 5.55 4.87
CA THR A 50 -1.13 6.31 3.67
C THR A 50 -0.71 5.51 2.42
N PRO A 51 -1.33 5.76 1.25
CA PRO A 51 -0.92 5.10 0.03
C PRO A 51 0.57 5.30 -0.29
N THR A 52 1.10 6.51 -0.06
CA THR A 52 2.52 6.83 -0.28
C THR A 52 3.45 6.01 0.61
N GLU A 53 3.12 5.84 1.90
CA GLU A 53 3.90 5.01 2.82
C GLU A 53 3.87 3.54 2.42
N TYR A 54 2.69 3.05 2.02
CA TYR A 54 2.53 1.68 1.53
C TYR A 54 3.38 1.43 0.29
N ILE A 55 3.34 2.33 -0.70
CA ILE A 55 4.16 2.23 -1.92
C ILE A 55 5.65 2.22 -1.58
N ARG A 56 6.11 3.10 -0.68
CA ARG A 56 7.52 3.15 -0.25
C ARG A 56 7.96 1.85 0.41
N LYS A 57 7.18 1.34 1.36
CA LYS A 57 7.46 0.06 2.03
C LYS A 57 7.44 -1.12 1.06
N TYR A 58 6.49 -1.12 0.13
CA TYR A 58 6.40 -2.15 -0.89
C TYR A 58 7.64 -2.16 -1.78
N ARG A 59 8.08 -0.99 -2.28
CA ARG A 59 9.31 -0.86 -3.09
C ARG A 59 10.56 -1.30 -2.34
N LEU A 60 10.70 -0.91 -1.08
CA LEU A 60 11.81 -1.37 -0.23
C LEU A 60 11.79 -2.89 -0.05
N THR A 61 10.60 -3.46 0.16
CA THR A 61 10.41 -4.91 0.28
C THR A 61 10.76 -5.64 -1.01
N GLN A 62 10.39 -5.10 -2.17
CA GLN A 62 10.74 -5.68 -3.48
C GLN A 62 12.24 -5.56 -3.77
N ALA A 63 12.86 -4.42 -3.48
CA ALA A 63 14.31 -4.26 -3.59
C ALA A 63 15.06 -5.24 -2.68
N ALA A 64 14.62 -5.38 -1.42
CA ALA A 64 15.15 -6.38 -0.50
C ALA A 64 14.93 -7.81 -1.01
N LYS A 65 13.77 -8.12 -1.61
CA LYS A 65 13.50 -9.43 -2.24
C LYS A 65 14.44 -9.71 -3.40
N ILE A 66 14.72 -8.73 -4.26
CA ILE A 66 15.63 -8.88 -5.40
C ILE A 66 17.06 -9.13 -4.90
N LEU A 67 17.56 -8.29 -3.98
CA LEU A 67 18.89 -8.45 -3.37
C LEU A 67 19.08 -9.84 -2.75
N ARG A 68 17.98 -10.34 -2.18
CA ARG A 68 17.93 -11.60 -1.49
C ARG A 68 17.65 -12.81 -2.38
N CYS A 69 17.04 -12.64 -3.55
CA CYS A 69 16.91 -13.73 -4.54
C CYS A 69 18.22 -13.96 -5.32
N GLY A 70 19.28 -13.19 -5.02
CA GLY A 70 20.67 -13.65 -5.12
C GLY A 70 21.06 -14.74 -4.10
N GLY A 71 20.10 -15.23 -3.29
CA GLY A 71 20.26 -16.30 -2.30
C GLY A 71 19.69 -15.92 -0.92
N ALA A 72 18.48 -16.43 -0.62
CA ALA A 72 17.87 -16.66 0.71
C ALA A 72 17.06 -15.56 1.48
N ARG A 73 15.71 -15.73 1.47
CA ARG A 73 14.67 -15.57 2.55
C ARG A 73 14.63 -14.34 3.50
N VAL A 74 13.58 -13.51 3.39
CA VAL A 74 13.10 -12.44 4.30
C VAL A 74 11.62 -12.24 3.88
N ILE A 75 10.61 -12.97 4.35
CA ILE A 75 10.23 -13.43 5.69
C ILE A 75 10.34 -12.30 6.74
N ASP A 76 9.16 -11.73 7.03
CA ASP A 76 8.72 -11.23 8.34
C ASP A 76 9.10 -9.83 8.87
N VAL A 77 8.93 -8.76 8.09
CA VAL A 77 8.74 -7.43 8.73
C VAL A 77 7.65 -6.59 8.07
N ALA A 78 6.43 -7.16 7.97
CA ALA A 78 5.22 -6.38 7.70
C ALA A 78 4.50 -5.90 8.97
N LEU A 79 5.05 -6.18 10.16
CA LEU A 79 4.35 -5.99 11.43
C LEU A 79 5.01 -5.03 12.43
N ASP A 80 6.04 -4.27 12.05
CA ASP A 80 6.74 -3.40 13.01
C ASP A 80 7.13 -2.01 12.49
N VAL A 81 6.32 -1.40 11.63
CA VAL A 81 6.50 0.03 11.32
C VAL A 81 5.14 0.70 11.22
N GLY A 82 4.57 1.18 12.33
CA GLY A 82 3.37 2.01 12.27
C GLY A 82 2.43 1.98 13.46
N PHE A 83 2.75 1.28 14.55
CA PHE A 83 2.23 1.65 15.86
C PHE A 83 2.86 2.98 16.27
N SER A 84 2.31 4.09 15.76
CA SER A 84 2.51 5.45 16.27
C SER A 84 1.52 6.37 15.57
N ASN A 85 0.26 6.30 15.99
CA ASN A 85 -0.41 7.52 16.47
C ASN A 85 -1.55 7.11 17.41
N VAL A 86 -1.14 6.82 18.63
CA VAL A 86 -1.95 7.15 19.80
C VAL A 86 -1.83 8.66 19.92
N ASP A 87 -2.82 9.40 19.43
CA ASP A 87 -3.02 10.79 19.86
C ASP A 87 -4.51 11.08 19.84
N THR A 88 -5.04 11.03 21.08
CA THR A 88 -6.14 11.79 21.67
C THR A 88 -7.46 11.92 20.92
#